data_AF-A0A0N0SX52-F1
#
_entry.id   AF-A0A0N0SX52-F1
#
_cell.length_a   1.000
_cell.length_b   1.000
_cell.length_c   1.000
_cell.angle_alpha   90.00
_cell.angle_beta   90.00
_cell.angle_gamma   90.00
#
_symmetry.space_group_name_H-M   'P 1'
#
loop_
_entity.id
_entity.type
_entity.pdbx_description
1 polymer ?
#
loop_
_entity_poly.entity_id
_entity_poly.type
_entity_poly.pdbx_seq_one_letter_code
_entity_poly.pdbx_strand_id
1 'polypeptide(L)'
;RYGGGELRRSVSKRAFARAVRRLLPVVSEGDLVPAAAGVRAQAVLRDGTLVDDFLIREGARAVHVLNAPSPAATASLPIGREVARRALAVLGE
;
A
#
# COMPACT_ATOMS: atom_id res chain seq x y z
N ARG A 1 -8.43 -16.20 0.53
CA ARG A 1 -7.10 -16.35 -0.12
C ARG A 1 -6.82 -15.09 -0.92
N TYR A 2 -6.13 -14.13 -0.28
CA TYR A 2 -5.54 -12.99 -0.99
C TYR A 2 -4.53 -13.53 -2.03
N GLY A 3 -4.42 -12.90 -3.19
CA GLY A 3 -3.46 -13.28 -4.24
C GLY A 3 -4.04 -13.96 -5.48
N GLY A 4 -4.69 -15.14 -5.36
CA GLY A 4 -5.13 -15.90 -6.55
C GLY A 4 -6.15 -15.15 -7.45
N GLY A 5 -7.08 -14.44 -6.82
CA GLY A 5 -8.04 -13.60 -7.55
C GLY A 5 -7.44 -12.32 -8.13
N GLU A 6 -6.32 -11.83 -7.59
CA GLU A 6 -5.57 -10.69 -8.13
C GLU A 6 -4.75 -11.13 -9.34
N LEU A 7 -3.99 -12.22 -9.22
CA LEU A 7 -3.24 -12.83 -10.33
C LEU A 7 -4.13 -13.06 -11.55
N ARG A 8 -5.30 -13.69 -11.36
CA ARG A 8 -6.27 -13.91 -12.45
C ARG A 8 -6.69 -12.61 -13.14
N ARG A 9 -6.88 -11.52 -12.38
CA ARG A 9 -7.26 -10.22 -12.94
C ARG A 9 -6.08 -9.52 -13.61
N SER A 10 -4.86 -9.72 -13.13
CA SER A 10 -3.64 -9.19 -13.77
C SER A 10 -3.32 -9.86 -15.10
N VAL A 11 -3.58 -11.17 -15.24
CA VAL A 11 -3.28 -11.92 -16.48
C VAL A 11 -4.45 -11.96 -17.49
N SER A 12 -5.66 -11.57 -17.09
CA SER A 12 -6.85 -11.67 -17.95
C SER A 12 -7.63 -10.36 -17.99
N LYS A 13 -7.55 -9.68 -19.14
CA LYS A 13 -8.31 -8.45 -19.45
C LYS A 13 -9.81 -8.64 -19.22
N ARG A 14 -10.37 -9.75 -19.68
CA ARG A 14 -11.77 -10.14 -19.47
C ARG A 14 -12.12 -10.31 -17.99
N ALA A 15 -11.23 -10.91 -17.18
CA ALA A 15 -11.47 -11.06 -15.75
C ALA A 15 -11.42 -9.71 -15.02
N PHE A 16 -10.50 -8.82 -15.42
CA PHE A 16 -10.43 -7.45 -14.91
C PHE A 16 -11.70 -6.65 -15.25
N ALA A 17 -12.13 -6.65 -16.52
CA ALA A 17 -13.34 -5.96 -16.97
C ALA A 17 -14.60 -6.40 -16.19
N ARG A 18 -14.76 -7.71 -15.97
CA ARG A 18 -15.87 -8.24 -15.13
C ARG A 18 -15.83 -7.73 -13.69
N ALA A 19 -14.63 -7.53 -13.12
CA ALA A 19 -14.51 -6.99 -11.77
C ALA A 19 -14.85 -5.49 -11.73
N VAL A 20 -14.38 -4.72 -12.71
CA VAL A 20 -14.70 -3.28 -12.85
C VAL A 20 -16.20 -3.05 -13.00
N ARG A 21 -16.92 -3.90 -13.71
CA ARG A 21 -18.38 -3.81 -13.91
C ARG A 21 -19.21 -3.83 -12.63
N ARG A 22 -18.65 -4.25 -11.49
CA ARG A 22 -19.31 -4.14 -10.19
C ARG A 22 -19.49 -2.70 -9.73
N LEU A 23 -18.62 -1.80 -10.20
CA LEU A 23 -18.65 -0.36 -9.92
C LEU A 23 -19.09 0.45 -11.15
N LEU A 24 -18.68 0.05 -12.36
CA LEU A 24 -18.99 0.75 -13.61
C LEU A 24 -19.53 -0.23 -14.67
N PRO A 25 -20.86 -0.51 -14.68
CA PRO A 25 -21.45 -1.59 -15.49
C PRO A 25 -21.25 -1.49 -17.00
N VAL A 26 -21.12 -0.27 -17.52
CA VAL A 26 -21.02 0.01 -18.96
C VAL A 26 -19.65 -0.31 -19.57
N VAL A 27 -18.62 -0.55 -18.74
CA VAL A 27 -17.25 -0.80 -19.23
C VAL A 27 -17.18 -2.08 -20.06
N SER A 28 -16.53 -1.99 -21.21
CA SER A 28 -16.15 -3.09 -22.08
C SER A 28 -14.66 -3.42 -21.95
N GLU A 29 -14.23 -4.53 -22.55
CA GLU A 29 -12.80 -4.84 -22.65
C GLU A 29 -12.06 -3.86 -23.57
N GLY A 30 -12.76 -3.21 -24.50
CA GLY A 30 -12.19 -2.21 -25.40
C GLY A 30 -11.77 -0.93 -24.68
N ASP A 31 -12.43 -0.59 -23.58
CA ASP A 31 -12.18 0.64 -22.82
C ASP A 31 -10.94 0.54 -21.91
N LEU A 32 -10.40 -0.67 -21.72
CA LEU A 32 -9.23 -0.89 -20.87
C LEU A 32 -7.94 -0.74 -21.67
N VAL A 33 -7.06 0.12 -21.19
CA VAL A 33 -5.70 0.31 -21.71
C VAL A 33 -4.65 -0.25 -20.74
N PRO A 34 -3.47 -0.66 -21.22
CA PRO A 34 -2.36 -1.04 -20.35
C PRO A 34 -1.98 0.09 -19.38
N ALA A 35 -1.64 -0.28 -18.15
CA ALA A 35 -1.15 0.64 -17.13
C ALA A 35 0.01 -0.01 -16.35
N ALA A 36 0.88 0.81 -15.78
CA ALA A 36 1.96 0.31 -14.93
C ALA A 36 1.41 -0.33 -13.65
N ALA A 37 2.09 -1.36 -13.17
CA ALA A 37 1.78 -1.96 -11.88
C ALA A 37 2.34 -1.08 -10.74
N GLY A 38 1.56 -0.91 -9.67
CA GLY A 38 2.02 -0.31 -8.43
C GLY A 38 2.35 -1.37 -7.39
N VAL A 39 3.46 -1.19 -6.66
CA VAL A 39 3.83 -2.06 -5.52
C VAL A 39 3.64 -1.28 -4.23
N ARG A 40 2.91 -1.86 -3.28
CA ARG A 40 2.77 -1.28 -1.94
C ARG A 40 3.95 -1.73 -1.09
N ALA A 41 4.62 -0.78 -0.43
CA ALA A 41 5.61 -1.08 0.61
C ALA A 41 4.90 -1.54 1.89
N GLN A 42 4.29 -2.73 1.84
CA GLN A 42 3.55 -3.36 2.91
C GLN A 42 4.46 -4.32 3.68
N ALA A 43 4.61 -4.12 4.98
CA ALA A 43 5.32 -5.04 5.84
C ALA A 43 4.53 -6.35 6.03
N VAL A 44 5.27 -7.45 6.08
CA VAL A 44 4.76 -8.79 6.40
C VAL A 44 5.42 -9.24 7.69
N LEU A 45 4.61 -9.62 8.68
CA LEU A 45 5.11 -10.14 9.95
C LEU A 45 5.61 -11.57 9.79
N ARG A 46 6.31 -12.07 10.82
CA ARG A 46 6.91 -13.41 10.81
C ARG A 46 5.88 -14.53 10.67
N ASP A 47 4.65 -14.30 11.12
CA ASP A 47 3.51 -15.21 10.98
C ASP A 47 2.82 -15.13 9.60
N GLY A 48 3.33 -14.29 8.69
CA GLY A 48 2.78 -14.09 7.36
C GLY A 48 1.62 -13.10 7.29
N THR A 49 1.24 -12.47 8.40
CA THR A 49 0.19 -11.44 8.40
C THR A 49 0.70 -10.13 7.81
N LEU A 50 -0.19 -9.40 7.12
CA LEU A 50 0.11 -8.07 6.60
C LEU A 50 -0.10 -7.04 7.70
N VAL A 51 0.80 -6.06 7.80
CA VAL A 51 0.63 -4.95 8.74
C VAL A 51 -0.31 -3.92 8.12
N ASP A 52 -1.53 -3.81 8.65
CA ASP A 52 -2.55 -2.92 8.10
C ASP A 52 -2.30 -1.42 8.36
N ASP A 53 -1.51 -1.08 9.39
CA ASP A 53 -1.28 0.31 9.85
C ASP A 53 0.22 0.68 9.92
N PHE A 54 0.56 1.91 10.31
CA PHE A 54 1.94 2.37 10.43
C PHE A 54 2.76 1.50 11.38
N LEU A 55 3.96 1.12 10.94
CA LEU A 55 4.95 0.46 11.77
C LEU A 55 6.21 1.31 11.80
N ILE A 56 6.40 2.02 12.92
CA ILE A 56 7.58 2.86 13.16
C ILE A 56 8.40 2.24 14.28
N ARG A 57 9.71 2.13 14.09
CA ARG A 57 10.66 1.64 15.09
C ARG A 57 11.74 2.67 15.34
N GLU A 58 12.01 2.95 16.60
CA GLU A 58 13.08 3.84 17.03
C GLU A 58 14.30 3.00 17.43
N GLY A 59 15.48 3.46 17.04
CA GLY A 59 16.77 2.93 17.46
C GLY A 59 17.63 4.07 18.00
N ALA A 60 18.83 3.76 18.50
CA ALA A 60 19.67 4.73 19.21
C ALA A 60 19.96 6.03 18.41
N ARG A 61 20.03 5.96 17.08
CA ARG A 61 20.24 7.11 16.19
C ARG A 61 19.46 6.99 14.89
N ALA A 62 18.27 6.40 14.95
CA ALA A 62 17.45 6.20 13.74
C ALA A 62 15.96 6.09 14.08
N VAL A 63 15.13 6.56 13.15
CA VAL A 63 13.70 6.28 13.12
C VAL A 63 13.39 5.54 11.82
N HIS A 64 12.98 4.28 11.94
CA HIS A 64 12.65 3.41 10.81
C HIS A 64 11.14 3.40 10.59
N VAL A 65 10.71 3.88 9.42
CA VAL A 65 9.33 3.70 8.94
C VAL A 65 9.27 2.40 8.16
N LEU A 66 8.92 1.31 8.85
CA LEU A 66 8.91 -0.04 8.29
C LEU A 66 7.64 -0.35 7.51
N ASN A 67 6.54 0.30 7.87
CA ASN A 67 5.26 0.19 7.16
C ASN A 67 4.57 1.54 7.18
N ALA A 68 4.15 2.00 6.01
CA ALA A 68 3.30 3.18 5.86
C ALA A 68 2.32 2.89 4.72
N PRO A 69 1.30 2.05 4.98
CA PRO A 69 0.40 1.62 3.93
C PRO A 69 -0.71 2.66 3.70
N SER A 70 -1.58 2.37 2.74
CA SER A 70 -2.70 3.27 2.42
C SER A 70 -3.50 3.60 3.69
N PRO A 71 -3.81 4.89 3.94
CA PRO A 71 -3.71 6.00 2.99
C PRO A 71 -2.44 6.87 3.20
N ALA A 72 -1.23 6.29 3.14
CA ALA A 72 0.01 7.05 3.30
C ALA A 72 0.16 8.26 2.38
N ALA A 73 -0.32 8.21 1.13
CA ALA A 73 -0.31 9.37 0.25
C ALA A 73 -1.21 10.51 0.79
N THR A 74 -2.44 10.17 1.18
CA THR A 74 -3.43 11.12 1.71
C THR A 74 -3.06 11.65 3.10
N ALA A 75 -2.42 10.82 3.93
CA ALA A 75 -2.00 11.15 5.29
C ALA A 75 -0.52 11.57 5.39
N SER A 76 0.13 11.86 4.25
CA SER A 76 1.58 12.13 4.17
C SER A 76 2.03 13.26 5.10
N LEU A 77 1.26 14.34 5.21
CA LEU A 77 1.59 15.47 6.09
C LEU A 77 1.48 15.13 7.59
N PRO A 78 0.36 14.57 8.10
CA PRO A 78 0.31 14.06 9.46
C PRO A 78 1.42 13.06 9.80
N ILE A 79 1.70 12.09 8.91
CA ILE A 79 2.75 11.10 9.13
C ILE A 79 4.12 11.77 9.18
N GLY A 80 4.40 12.70 8.27
CA GLY A 80 5.66 13.44 8.25
C GLY A 80 5.91 14.20 9.56
N ARG A 81 4.87 14.80 10.14
CA ARG A 81 4.96 15.46 11.46
C ARG A 81 5.27 14.47 12.58
N GLU A 82 4.63 13.31 12.58
CA GLU A 82 4.88 12.27 13.58
C GLU A 82 6.30 11.69 13.48
N VAL A 83 6.78 11.44 12.26
CA VAL A 83 8.17 11.00 12.02
C VAL A 83 9.16 12.07 12.48
N ALA A 84 8.93 13.34 12.13
CA ALA A 84 9.79 14.45 12.57
C ALA A 84 9.82 14.59 14.09
N ARG A 85 8.67 14.47 14.76
CA ARG A 85 8.57 14.50 16.23
C ARG A 85 9.42 13.42 16.88
N ARG A 86 9.36 12.18 16.38
CA ARG A 86 10.18 11.06 16.86
C ARG A 86 11.66 11.28 16.57
N ALA A 87 12.00 11.75 15.38
CA ALA A 87 13.38 12.01 14.99
C ALA A 87 14.02 13.07 15.89
N LEU A 88 13.33 14.16 16.20
CA LEU A 88 13.82 15.19 17.13
C LEU A 88 14.03 14.64 18.54
N ALA A 89 13.18 13.74 19.01
CA ALA A 89 13.33 13.11 20.32
C ALA A 89 14.52 12.14 20.39
N VAL A 90 14.83 11.44 19.28
CA VAL A 90 15.90 10.42 19.22
C VAL A 90 17.26 10.99 18.80
N LEU A 91 17.28 12.10 18.04
CA LEU A 91 18.49 12.65 17.41
C LEU A 91 18.84 14.07 17.87
N GLY A 92 17.97 14.71 18.66
CA GLY A 92 18.12 16.10 19.10
C GLY A 92 18.96 16.28 20.36
N GLU A 93 19.38 15.19 21.00
CA GLU A 93 20.39 15.15 22.07
C GLU A 93 21.75 14.76 21.49
#